data_AF-A0A7X8ZL86-F1
#
_entry.id   AF-A0A7X8ZL86-F1
#
_cell.length_a   1.000
_cell.length_b   1.000
_cell.length_c   1.000
_cell.angle_alpha   90.00
_cell.angle_beta   90.00
_cell.angle_gamma   90.00
#
_symmetry.space_group_name_H-M   'P 1'
#
loop_
_entity.id
_entity.type
_entity.pdbx_description
1 polymer ?
#
loop_
_entity_poly.entity_id
_entity_poly.type
_entity_poly.pdbx_seq_one_letter_code
_entity_poly.pdbx_strand_id
1 'polypeptide(L)'
;MRKHHFSLILLLWAGFAGLVAWAAEHETVPQAAELFKFEQEAQKINNRNYEAILISLQNLSRQPADDGKVRSCLELERDIKKMLADIDSAALRQSSLNVLIDQLLGKSTLLPQDVSFLNHFRQKLKDMGQEQITMRTVLQRKSRELVA
;
A
#
# COMPACT_ATOMS: atom_id res chain seq x y z
N MET A 1 7.88 -11.32 -25.53
CA MET A 1 8.00 -9.86 -25.33
C MET A 1 7.56 -9.51 -23.91
N ARG A 2 8.46 -9.47 -22.92
CA ARG A 2 8.16 -9.14 -21.52
C ARG A 2 9.42 -8.63 -20.82
N LYS A 3 9.78 -7.34 -20.94
CA LYS A 3 10.91 -6.74 -20.19
C LYS A 3 10.79 -5.22 -19.90
N HIS A 4 9.60 -4.65 -19.71
CA HIS A 4 9.48 -3.20 -19.45
C HIS A 4 8.71 -2.78 -18.19
N HIS A 5 8.16 -3.70 -17.39
CA HIS A 5 7.43 -3.30 -16.18
C HIS A 5 8.32 -3.03 -14.96
N PHE A 6 9.57 -3.52 -14.95
CA PHE A 6 10.47 -3.34 -13.81
C PHE A 6 11.06 -1.91 -13.75
N SER A 7 11.29 -1.27 -14.91
CA SER A 7 11.82 0.09 -14.99
C SER A 7 10.80 1.17 -14.60
N LEU A 8 9.50 0.91 -14.76
CA LEU A 8 8.43 1.85 -14.38
C LEU A 8 8.26 1.99 -12.87
N ILE A 9 8.47 0.89 -12.12
CA ILE A 9 8.36 0.89 -10.65
C ILE A 9 9.57 1.62 -10.04
N LEU A 10 10.78 1.43 -10.57
CA LEU A 10 11.97 2.15 -10.11
C LEU A 10 11.91 3.66 -10.42
N LEU A 11 11.29 4.06 -11.53
CA LEU A 11 11.05 5.48 -11.86
C LEU A 11 10.05 6.16 -10.91
N LEU A 12 9.04 5.43 -10.42
CA LEU A 12 8.09 5.94 -9.42
C LEU A 12 8.75 6.19 -8.05
N TRP A 13 9.72 5.37 -7.66
CA TRP A 13 10.46 5.55 -6.41
C TRP A 13 11.45 6.72 -6.45
N ALA A 14 12.13 6.93 -7.57
CA ALA A 14 12.99 8.10 -7.76
C ALA A 14 12.17 9.41 -7.78
N GLY A 15 10.96 9.37 -8.34
CA GLY A 15 10.00 10.47 -8.27
C GLY A 15 9.57 10.78 -6.83
N PHE A 16 9.27 9.75 -6.02
CA PHE A 16 8.85 9.93 -4.63
C PHE A 16 9.98 10.49 -3.75
N ALA A 17 11.21 9.98 -3.87
CA ALA A 17 12.36 10.50 -3.13
C ALA A 17 12.71 11.95 -3.51
N GLY A 18 12.62 12.30 -4.79
CA GLY A 18 12.82 13.67 -5.27
C GLY A 18 11.71 14.64 -4.83
N LEU A 19 10.45 14.19 -4.80
CA LEU A 19 9.32 14.99 -4.33
C LEU A 19 9.36 15.21 -2.80
N VAL A 20 9.87 14.23 -2.04
CA VAL A 20 10.09 14.33 -0.59
C VAL A 20 11.26 15.27 -0.27
N ALA A 21 12.33 15.28 -1.07
CA ALA A 21 13.50 16.13 -0.85
C ALA A 21 13.27 17.61 -1.24
N TRP A 22 12.55 17.90 -2.32
CA TRP A 22 12.17 19.28 -2.70
C TRP A 22 11.10 19.87 -1.77
N ALA A 23 10.28 19.02 -1.17
CA ALA A 23 9.20 19.42 -0.26
C ALA A 23 9.63 19.84 1.15
N ALA A 24 10.82 19.43 1.61
CA ALA A 24 11.29 19.71 2.96
C ALA A 24 11.48 21.21 3.25
N GLU A 25 11.57 22.07 2.20
CA GLU A 25 11.69 23.53 2.35
C GLU A 25 10.32 24.27 2.32
N HIS A 26 9.25 23.64 1.82
CA HIS A 26 7.92 24.25 1.71
C HIS A 26 6.79 23.23 1.90
N GLU A 27 6.65 22.72 3.12
CA GLU A 27 5.53 21.84 3.50
C GLU A 27 4.19 22.60 3.36
N THR A 28 3.38 22.22 2.36
CA THR A 28 2.09 22.88 2.06
C THR A 28 0.93 21.89 1.99
N VAL A 29 -0.29 22.38 2.22
CA VAL A 29 -1.53 21.58 2.14
C VAL A 29 -1.72 20.90 0.77
N PRO A 30 -1.45 21.55 -0.39
CA PRO A 30 -1.53 20.89 -1.70
C PRO A 30 -0.57 19.70 -1.83
N GLN A 31 0.61 19.76 -1.22
CA GLN A 31 1.56 18.67 -1.26
C GLN A 31 1.06 17.45 -0.48
N ALA A 32 0.48 17.67 0.71
CA ALA A 32 -0.18 16.59 1.46
C ALA A 32 -1.34 15.97 0.66
N ALA A 33 -2.06 16.78 -0.13
CA ALA A 33 -3.13 16.30 -1.01
C ALA A 33 -2.63 15.39 -2.14
N GLU A 34 -1.52 15.75 -2.80
CA GLU A 34 -0.95 14.91 -3.85
C GLU A 34 -0.41 13.58 -3.29
N LEU A 35 0.29 13.62 -2.15
CA LEU A 35 0.75 12.40 -1.48
C LEU A 35 -0.42 11.51 -1.04
N PHE A 36 -1.50 12.10 -0.51
CA PHE A 36 -2.69 11.36 -0.14
C PHE A 36 -3.41 10.74 -1.35
N LYS A 37 -3.48 11.47 -2.48
CA LYS A 37 -4.04 10.96 -3.73
C LYS A 37 -3.23 9.79 -4.27
N PHE A 38 -1.90 9.89 -4.24
CA PHE A 38 -1.02 8.78 -4.59
C PHE A 38 -1.31 7.54 -3.74
N GLU A 39 -1.42 7.71 -2.42
CA GLU A 39 -1.68 6.60 -1.51
C GLU A 39 -3.07 5.96 -1.72
N GLN A 40 -4.09 6.76 -2.06
CA GLN A 40 -5.40 6.22 -2.46
C GLN A 40 -5.32 5.33 -3.71
N GLU A 41 -4.60 5.76 -4.74
CA GLU A 41 -4.45 4.95 -5.96
C GLU A 41 -3.61 3.69 -5.69
N ALA A 42 -2.57 3.78 -4.86
CA ALA A 42 -1.81 2.62 -4.40
C ALA A 42 -2.70 1.63 -3.64
N GLN A 43 -3.56 2.11 -2.74
CA GLN A 43 -4.50 1.27 -2.00
C GLN A 43 -5.48 0.54 -2.93
N LYS A 44 -6.01 1.21 -3.96
CA LYS A 44 -6.88 0.55 -4.96
C LYS A 44 -6.18 -0.61 -5.68
N ILE A 45 -4.91 -0.43 -6.04
CA ILE A 45 -4.11 -1.48 -6.69
C ILE A 45 -3.86 -2.62 -5.70
N ASN A 46 -3.48 -2.31 -4.46
CA ASN A 46 -3.26 -3.30 -3.41
C ASN A 46 -4.53 -4.14 -3.14
N ASN A 47 -5.70 -3.50 -3.04
CA ASN A 47 -6.97 -4.20 -2.83
C ASN A 47 -7.27 -5.21 -3.96
N ARG A 48 -7.04 -4.83 -5.21
CA ARG A 48 -7.21 -5.73 -6.37
C ARG A 48 -6.23 -6.90 -6.32
N ASN A 49 -4.97 -6.65 -5.98
CA ASN A 49 -3.96 -7.72 -5.85
C ASN A 49 -4.31 -8.68 -4.71
N TYR A 50 -4.78 -8.15 -3.59
CA TYR A 50 -5.25 -8.94 -2.46
C TYR A 50 -6.44 -9.84 -2.86
N GLU A 51 -7.45 -9.30 -3.54
CA GLU A 51 -8.58 -10.09 -4.05
C GLU A 51 -8.13 -11.18 -5.02
N ALA A 52 -7.20 -10.88 -5.93
CA ALA A 52 -6.64 -11.87 -6.85
C ALA A 52 -5.93 -13.02 -6.11
N ILE A 53 -5.20 -12.71 -5.03
CA ILE A 53 -4.57 -13.72 -4.16
C ILE A 53 -5.63 -14.60 -3.50
N LEU A 54 -6.71 -14.01 -2.96
CA LEU A 54 -7.79 -14.78 -2.32
C LEU A 54 -8.49 -15.72 -3.30
N ILE A 55 -8.75 -15.26 -4.53
CA ILE A 55 -9.33 -16.08 -5.60
C ILE A 55 -8.38 -17.22 -5.97
N SER A 56 -7.08 -16.96 -6.09
CA SER A 56 -6.07 -17.98 -6.37
C SER A 56 -5.99 -19.04 -5.26
N LEU A 57 -6.05 -18.62 -3.98
CA LEU A 57 -6.12 -19.54 -2.84
C LEU A 57 -7.36 -20.45 -2.92
N GLN A 58 -8.52 -19.88 -3.25
CA GLN A 58 -9.75 -20.65 -3.41
C GLN A 58 -9.62 -21.67 -4.55
N ASN A 59 -9.06 -21.27 -5.69
CA ASN A 59 -8.87 -22.17 -6.83
C ASN A 59 -7.87 -23.30 -6.53
N LEU A 60 -6.78 -23.00 -5.82
CA LEU A 60 -5.75 -23.98 -5.43
C LEU A 60 -6.33 -25.15 -4.63
N SER A 61 -7.30 -24.88 -3.73
CA SER A 61 -7.96 -25.93 -2.95
C SER A 61 -8.72 -26.96 -3.80
N ARG A 62 -9.11 -26.59 -5.03
CA ARG A 62 -9.85 -27.44 -5.96
C ARG A 62 -8.95 -28.17 -6.95
N GLN A 63 -7.66 -27.83 -7.01
CA GLN A 63 -6.73 -28.46 -7.93
C GLN A 63 -6.33 -29.87 -7.43
N PRO A 64 -6.19 -30.84 -8.36
CA PRO A 64 -5.68 -32.17 -8.04
C PRO A 64 -4.25 -32.09 -7.49
N ALA A 65 -3.86 -33.04 -6.64
CA ALA A 65 -2.53 -33.06 -6.04
C ALA A 65 -1.49 -33.57 -7.06
N ASP A 66 -1.02 -32.68 -7.91
CA ASP A 66 0.01 -32.91 -8.93
C ASP A 66 1.11 -31.82 -8.91
N ASP A 67 2.11 -31.97 -9.78
CA ASP A 67 3.20 -30.99 -9.93
C ASP A 67 2.70 -29.59 -10.32
N GLY A 68 1.56 -29.51 -11.01
CA GLY A 68 0.90 -28.26 -11.36
C GLY A 68 0.44 -27.50 -10.11
N LYS A 69 -0.19 -28.21 -9.16
CA LYS A 69 -0.60 -27.66 -7.87
C LYS A 69 0.60 -27.20 -7.05
N VAL A 70 1.69 -27.97 -7.02
CA VAL A 70 2.92 -27.57 -6.32
C VAL A 70 3.46 -26.26 -6.87
N ARG A 71 3.51 -26.11 -8.20
CA ARG A 71 3.92 -24.87 -8.84
C ARG A 71 3.00 -23.70 -8.48
N SER A 72 1.69 -23.92 -8.53
CA SER A 72 0.70 -22.89 -8.13
C SER A 72 0.83 -22.49 -6.66
N CYS A 73 1.14 -23.42 -5.75
CA CYS A 73 1.46 -23.11 -4.35
C CYS A 73 2.66 -22.16 -4.24
N LEU A 74 3.77 -22.46 -4.92
CA LEU A 74 4.98 -21.65 -4.87
C LEU A 74 4.79 -20.25 -5.46
N GLU A 75 4.06 -20.15 -6.58
CA GLU A 75 3.72 -18.86 -7.19
C GLU A 75 2.86 -18.03 -6.23
N LEU A 76 1.87 -18.66 -5.58
CA LEU A 76 0.98 -18.00 -4.63
C LEU A 76 1.69 -17.57 -3.34
N GLU A 77 2.63 -18.38 -2.84
CA GLU A 77 3.46 -18.04 -1.68
C GLU A 77 4.30 -16.79 -1.97
N ARG A 78 4.92 -16.72 -3.16
CA ARG A 78 5.67 -15.53 -3.59
C ARG A 78 4.77 -14.30 -3.67
N ASP A 79 3.57 -14.45 -4.23
CA ASP A 79 2.64 -13.34 -4.39
C ASP A 79 2.11 -12.84 -3.03
N ILE A 80 1.87 -13.74 -2.07
CA ILE A 80 1.55 -13.39 -0.68
C ILE A 80 2.70 -12.64 -0.02
N LYS A 81 3.94 -13.13 -0.13
CA LYS A 81 5.13 -12.46 0.42
C LYS A 81 5.31 -11.07 -0.15
N LYS A 82 5.10 -10.91 -1.46
CA LYS A 82 5.13 -9.59 -2.12
C LYS A 82 4.06 -8.67 -1.55
N MET A 83 2.82 -9.12 -1.45
CA MET A 83 1.71 -8.32 -0.92
C MET A 83 1.97 -7.89 0.54
N LEU A 84 2.55 -8.75 1.36
CA LEU A 84 2.94 -8.39 2.74
C LEU A 84 4.00 -7.28 2.77
N ALA A 85 4.98 -7.31 1.86
CA ALA A 85 5.98 -6.25 1.71
C ALA A 85 5.38 -4.94 1.17
N ASP A 86 4.40 -5.03 0.27
CA ASP A 86 3.66 -3.87 -0.24
C ASP A 86 2.84 -3.20 0.89
N ILE A 87 2.24 -4.00 1.80
CA ILE A 87 1.57 -3.51 3.00
C ILE A 87 2.56 -2.83 3.96
N ASP A 88 3.73 -3.41 4.21
CA ASP A 88 4.76 -2.78 5.06
C ASP A 88 5.23 -1.45 4.47
N SER A 89 5.43 -1.41 3.15
CA SER A 89 5.82 -0.18 2.44
C SER A 89 4.72 0.88 2.50
N ALA A 90 3.45 0.50 2.42
CA ALA A 90 2.31 1.41 2.58
C ALA A 90 2.26 1.99 3.99
N ALA A 91 2.41 1.16 5.03
CA ALA A 91 2.42 1.62 6.42
C ALA A 91 3.50 2.68 6.67
N LEU A 92 4.71 2.50 6.11
CA LEU A 92 5.78 3.48 6.20
C LEU A 92 5.41 4.82 5.52
N ARG A 93 4.89 4.79 4.29
CA ARG A 93 4.47 6.01 3.58
C ARG A 93 3.34 6.73 4.30
N GLN A 94 2.36 6.00 4.81
CA GLN A 94 1.24 6.55 5.57
C GLN A 94 1.69 7.17 6.89
N SER A 95 2.70 6.58 7.55
CA SER A 95 3.33 7.17 8.74
C SER A 95 4.00 8.50 8.39
N SER A 96 4.79 8.57 7.31
CA SER A 96 5.40 9.82 6.86
C SER A 96 4.36 10.89 6.49
N LEU A 97 3.26 10.49 5.86
CA LEU A 97 2.16 11.41 5.54
C LEU A 97 1.43 11.91 6.78
N ASN A 98 1.26 11.07 7.81
CA ASN A 98 0.70 11.52 9.09
C ASN A 98 1.62 12.54 9.78
N VAL A 99 2.94 12.36 9.75
CA VAL A 99 3.89 13.35 10.27
C VAL A 99 3.74 14.69 9.55
N LEU A 100 3.65 14.69 8.21
CA LEU A 100 3.41 15.89 7.43
C LEU A 100 2.07 16.57 7.80
N ILE A 101 1.01 15.78 7.99
CA ILE A 101 -0.30 16.29 8.42
C ILE A 101 -0.20 16.92 9.81
N ASP A 102 0.51 16.29 10.75
CA ASP A 102 0.71 16.81 12.11
C ASP A 102 1.48 18.15 12.08
N GLN A 103 2.54 18.25 11.28
CA GLN A 103 3.31 19.48 11.09
C GLN A 103 2.45 20.61 10.51
N LEU A 104 1.64 20.30 9.48
CA LEU A 104 0.73 21.27 8.88
C LEU A 104 -0.31 21.76 9.88
N LEU A 105 -0.97 20.84 10.59
CA LEU A 105 -1.99 21.18 11.59
C LEU A 105 -1.45 21.97 12.79
N GLY A 106 -0.15 21.90 13.06
CA GLY A 106 0.53 22.73 14.05
C GLY A 106 0.70 24.21 13.63
N LYS A 107 0.49 24.56 12.35
CA LYS A 107 0.63 25.94 11.87
C LYS A 107 -0.59 26.77 12.24
N SER A 108 -0.39 27.86 13.00
CA SER A 108 -1.44 28.78 13.43
C SER A 108 -2.07 29.60 12.30
N THR A 109 -1.51 29.53 11.09
CA THR A 109 -1.94 30.30 9.91
C THR A 109 -2.86 29.52 8.98
N LEU A 110 -3.18 28.26 9.28
CA LEU A 110 -4.09 27.47 8.45
C LEU A 110 -5.51 28.04 8.50
N LEU A 111 -6.16 28.04 7.34
CA LEU A 111 -7.57 28.39 7.27
C LEU A 111 -8.42 27.23 7.82
N PRO A 112 -9.61 27.50 8.39
CA PRO A 112 -10.46 26.44 8.96
C PRO A 112 -10.79 25.30 7.99
N GLN A 113 -10.96 25.60 6.70
CA GLN A 113 -11.18 24.59 5.66
C GLN A 113 -9.98 23.66 5.47
N ASP A 114 -8.75 24.17 5.58
CA ASP A 114 -7.53 23.37 5.44
C ASP A 114 -7.38 22.43 6.63
N VAL A 115 -7.71 22.91 7.83
CA VAL A 115 -7.75 22.09 9.05
C VAL A 115 -8.76 20.95 8.92
N SER A 116 -9.98 21.24 8.45
CA SER A 116 -11.00 20.22 8.21
C SER A 116 -10.55 19.18 7.18
N PHE A 117 -9.94 19.65 6.09
CA PHE A 117 -9.44 18.81 5.01
C PHE A 117 -8.30 17.87 5.46
N LEU A 118 -7.31 18.38 6.20
CA LEU A 118 -6.21 17.59 6.74
C LEU A 118 -6.69 16.55 7.78
N ASN A 119 -7.67 16.91 8.61
CA ASN A 119 -8.30 15.95 9.53
C ASN A 119 -9.05 14.84 8.79
N HIS A 120 -9.70 15.16 7.66
CA HIS A 120 -10.31 14.14 6.80
C HIS A 120 -9.27 13.14 6.27
N PHE A 121 -8.11 13.62 5.81
CA PHE A 121 -7.01 12.75 5.37
C PHE A 121 -6.51 11.86 6.50
N ARG A 122 -6.29 12.41 7.68
CA ARG A 122 -5.85 11.63 8.86
C ARG A 122 -6.83 10.49 9.15
N GLN A 123 -8.14 10.77 9.12
CA GLN A 123 -9.15 9.73 9.34
C GLN A 123 -9.10 8.66 8.23
N LYS A 124 -8.94 9.06 6.97
CA LYS A 124 -8.84 8.11 5.86
C LYS A 124 -7.58 7.24 5.90
N LEU A 125 -6.44 7.80 6.31
CA LEU A 125 -5.21 7.03 6.51
C LEU A 125 -5.38 6.00 7.63
N LYS A 126 -6.10 6.35 8.70
CA LYS A 126 -6.45 5.40 9.75
C LYS A 126 -7.32 4.26 9.24
N ASP A 127 -8.34 4.57 8.44
CA ASP A 127 -9.23 3.56 7.84
C ASP A 127 -8.42 2.60 6.93
N MET A 128 -7.56 3.14 6.06
CA MET A 128 -6.67 2.33 5.19
C MET A 128 -5.73 1.44 6.01
N GLY A 129 -5.12 1.98 7.06
CA GLY A 129 -4.25 1.20 7.94
C GLY A 129 -4.98 0.03 8.60
N GLN A 130 -6.24 0.22 9.01
CA GLN A 130 -7.05 -0.85 9.60
C GLN A 130 -7.41 -1.94 8.58
N GLU A 131 -7.74 -1.56 7.34
CA GLU A 131 -7.93 -2.52 6.23
C GLU A 131 -6.66 -3.33 6.00
N GLN A 132 -5.50 -2.66 5.93
CA GLN A 132 -4.20 -3.28 5.69
C GLN A 132 -3.79 -4.25 6.82
N ILE A 133 -4.06 -3.92 8.09
CA ILE A 133 -3.86 -4.84 9.22
C ILE A 133 -4.72 -6.10 9.07
N THR A 134 -5.97 -5.92 8.64
CA THR A 134 -6.90 -7.03 8.39
C THR A 134 -6.38 -7.92 7.27
N MET A 135 -5.96 -7.33 6.14
CA MET A 135 -5.36 -8.05 5.01
C MET A 135 -4.10 -8.81 5.44
N ARG A 136 -3.17 -8.17 6.16
CA ARG A 136 -1.96 -8.82 6.70
C ARG A 136 -2.31 -10.05 7.52
N THR A 137 -3.26 -9.93 8.44
CA THR A 137 -3.67 -11.02 9.33
C THR A 137 -4.19 -12.22 8.52
N VAL A 138 -5.04 -11.96 7.52
CA VAL A 138 -5.56 -13.01 6.63
C VAL A 138 -4.44 -13.65 5.82
N LEU A 139 -3.58 -12.86 5.19
CA LEU A 139 -2.48 -13.34 4.36
C LEU A 139 -1.47 -14.18 5.16
N GLN A 140 -1.11 -13.75 6.37
CA GLN A 140 -0.21 -14.51 7.24
C GLN A 140 -0.82 -15.85 7.65
N ARG A 141 -2.12 -15.88 7.98
CA ARG A 141 -2.82 -17.14 8.25
C ARG A 141 -2.79 -18.06 7.02
N LYS A 142 -3.14 -17.54 5.84
CA LYS A 142 -3.18 -18.31 4.59
C LYS A 142 -1.80 -18.79 4.15
N SER A 143 -0.76 -18.00 4.37
CA SER A 143 0.62 -18.41 4.10
C SER A 143 1.03 -19.61 4.96
N ARG A 144 0.60 -19.69 6.22
CA ARG A 144 0.89 -20.86 7.08
C ARG A 144 0.14 -22.10 6.61
N GLU A 145 -1.12 -21.94 6.19
CA GLU A 145 -1.93 -23.02 5.65
C GLU A 145 -1.37 -23.59 4.32
N LEU A 146 -0.62 -22.80 3.55
CA LEU A 146 0.01 -23.27 2.31
C LEU A 146 1.26 -24.12 2.52
N VAL A 147 1.93 -23.97 3.66
CA VAL A 147 3.20 -24.64 3.99
C VAL A 147 2.98 -25.88 4.86
N ALA A 148 1.78 -26.03 5.44
CA ALA A 148 1.35 -27.17 6.24
C ALA A 148 0.87 -28.33 5.37
#